data_AF-A0A1X9X3E1-F1
#
_entry.id   AF-A0A1X9X3E1-F1
#
_cell.length_a   1.000
_cell.length_b   1.000
_cell.length_c   1.000
_cell.angle_alpha   90.00
_cell.angle_beta   90.00
_cell.angle_gamma   90.00
#
_symmetry.space_group_name_H-M   'P 1'
#
loop_
_entity.id
_entity.type
_entity.pdbx_description
1 polymer ?
#
loop_
_entity_poly.entity_id
_entity_poly.type
_entity_poly.pdbx_seq_one_letter_code
_entity_poly.pdbx_strand_id
1 'polypeptide(L)' 'IGGHGDYVWETGKFTNPPDKDLETWFIRGGSAGAALYTFRQPGIYAYVNHNLIEA' A
#
# COMPACT_ATOMS: atom_id res chain seq x y z
N ILE A 1 5.93 6.42 -1.94
CA ILE A 1 7.29 6.69 -2.47
C ILE A 1 8.29 6.68 -1.31
N GLY A 2 9.37 5.91 -1.42
CA GLY A 2 10.42 5.79 -0.39
C GLY A 2 10.21 4.65 0.63
N GLY A 3 9.16 3.83 0.46
CA GLY A 3 8.85 2.67 1.29
C GLY A 3 8.06 1.63 0.50
N HIS A 4 7.57 0.59 1.17
CA HIS A 4 6.79 -0.50 0.57
C HIS A 4 5.58 -0.81 1.45
N GLY A 5 4.69 -1.69 1.00
CA GLY A 5 3.77 -2.41 1.87
C GLY A 5 4.42 -3.71 2.33
N ASP A 6 4.85 -3.78 3.60
CA ASP A 6 5.43 -5.01 4.17
C ASP A 6 4.40 -6.15 4.17
N TYR A 7 3.14 -5.80 4.46
CA TYR A 7 1.99 -6.70 4.39
C TYR A 7 0.78 -5.94 3.83
N VAL A 8 0.18 -6.44 2.76
CA VAL A 8 -0.91 -5.77 2.05
C VAL A 8 -2.09 -6.69 1.82
N TRP A 9 -3.28 -6.21 2.19
CA TRP A 9 -4.57 -6.79 1.81
C TRP A 9 -5.24 -5.86 0.82
N GLU A 10 -4.88 -5.94 -0.46
CA GLU A 10 -5.42 -5.03 -1.48
C GLU A 10 -6.95 -5.16 -1.67
N THR A 11 -7.51 -6.34 -1.37
CA THR A 11 -8.96 -6.60 -1.37
C THR A 11 -9.63 -6.43 0.01
N GLY A 12 -8.85 -6.10 1.04
CA GLY A 12 -9.32 -5.78 2.39
C GLY A 12 -10.01 -6.92 3.14
N LYS A 13 -9.62 -8.17 2.91
CA LYS A 13 -10.15 -9.34 3.64
C LYS A 13 -9.06 -10.00 4.47
N PHE A 14 -9.07 -9.76 5.78
CA PHE A 14 -8.03 -10.24 6.70
C PHE A 14 -7.99 -11.76 6.89
N THR A 15 -9.01 -12.49 6.46
CA THR A 15 -9.00 -13.96 6.44
C THR A 15 -8.09 -14.51 5.34
N ASN A 16 -7.84 -13.73 4.30
CA ASN A 16 -6.86 -14.08 3.26
C ASN A 16 -5.46 -13.71 3.76
N PRO A 17 -4.42 -14.46 3.39
CA PRO A 17 -3.05 -14.03 3.66
C PRO A 17 -2.77 -12.69 2.93
N PRO A 18 -1.99 -11.79 3.54
CA PRO A 18 -1.51 -10.59 2.86
C PRO A 18 -0.44 -10.93 1.83
N ASP A 19 -0.35 -10.09 0.79
CA ASP A 19 0.83 -10.00 -0.05
C ASP A 19 1.95 -9.26 0.69
N LYS A 20 3.21 -9.50 0.31
CA LYS A 20 4.38 -8.91 0.97
C LYS A 20 5.23 -8.10 0.00
N ASP A 21 5.95 -7.13 0.56
CA ASP A 21 6.98 -6.34 -0.12
C ASP A 21 6.49 -5.60 -1.39
N LEU A 22 5.22 -5.18 -1.41
CA LEU A 22 4.64 -4.52 -2.57
C LEU A 22 5.10 -3.05 -2.68
N GLU A 23 5.57 -2.65 -3.86
CA GLU A 23 5.86 -1.25 -4.20
C GLU A 23 4.57 -0.42 -4.35
N THR A 24 3.54 -1.02 -4.94
CA THR A 24 2.20 -0.44 -5.16
C THR A 24 1.17 -1.57 -5.16
N TRP A 25 -0.09 -1.26 -4.84
CA TRP A 25 -1.21 -2.22 -4.81
C TRP A 25 -2.50 -1.59 -5.34
N PHE A 26 -3.47 -2.42 -5.74
CA PHE A 26 -4.68 -1.93 -6.39
C PHE A 26 -5.93 -2.06 -5.52
N ILE A 27 -6.49 -0.91 -5.12
CA ILE A 27 -7.80 -0.85 -4.46
C ILE A 27 -8.89 -0.69 -5.53
N ARG A 28 -9.71 -1.73 -5.70
CA ARG A 28 -10.84 -1.71 -6.64
C ARG A 28 -11.89 -0.69 -6.17
N GLY A 29 -12.52 0.02 -7.11
CA GLY A 29 -13.62 0.94 -6.80
C GLY A 29 -14.75 0.24 -6.03
N GLY A 30 -15.27 0.89 -4.99
CA GLY A 30 -16.29 0.31 -4.11
C GLY A 30 -15.74 -0.68 -3.07
N SER A 31 -14.41 -0.74 -2.88
CA SER A 31 -13.77 -1.56 -1.86
C SER A 31 -12.82 -0.75 -0.97
N ALA A 32 -12.32 -1.38 0.09
CA ALA A 32 -11.25 -0.87 0.91
C ALA A 32 -10.14 -1.92 0.98
N GLY A 33 -8.91 -1.48 1.14
CA GLY A 33 -7.76 -2.34 1.44
C GLY A 33 -6.96 -1.80 2.62
N ALA A 34 -5.96 -2.56 3.04
CA ALA A 34 -5.09 -2.20 4.15
C ALA A 34 -3.64 -2.56 3.82
N ALA A 35 -2.71 -1.74 4.27
CA ALA A 35 -1.28 -2.00 4.18
C ALA A 35 -0.61 -1.70 5.51
N LEU A 36 0.35 -2.54 5.91
CA LEU A 36 1.25 -2.30 7.03
C LEU A 36 2.64 -2.03 6.48
N TYR A 37 3.32 -1.06 7.08
CA TYR A 37 4.71 -0.73 6.78
C TYR A 37 5.43 -0.31 8.06
N THR A 38 6.60 -0.90 8.31
CA THR A 38 7.53 -0.48 9.35
C THR A 38 8.55 0.48 8.75
N PHE A 39 8.48 1.77 9.11
CA PHE A 39 9.44 2.76 8.65
C PHE A 39 10.87 2.39 9.07
N ARG A 40 11.79 2.36 8.10
CA ARG A 40 13.21 2.03 8.32
C ARG A 40 14.16 3.23 8.20
N GLN A 41 13.68 4.34 7.64
CA GLN A 41 14.48 5.55 7.45
C GLN A 41 13.65 6.77 7.89
N PRO A 42 14.30 7.84 8.40
CA PRO A 42 13.66 9.13 8.61
C PRO A 42 13.52 9.88 7.27
N GLY A 43 12.61 10.85 7.21
CA GLY A 43 12.44 11.70 6.04
C GLY A 43 10.97 12.01 5.76
N ILE A 44 10.72 12.74 4.67
CA ILE A 44 9.38 13.00 4.17
C ILE A 44 9.02 11.93 3.14
N TYR A 45 7.85 11.33 3.31
CA TYR A 45 7.32 10.29 2.43
C TYR A 45 6.02 10.76 1.80
N ALA A 46 5.83 10.48 0.51
CA ALA A 46 4.58 10.71 -0.19
C ALA A 46 3.80 9.39 -0.31
N TYR A 47 2.55 9.38 0.13
CA TYR A 47 1.57 8.31 -0.11
C TYR A 47 0.59 8.78 -1.17
N VAL A 48 0.56 8.11 -2.32
CA VAL A 48 -0.06 8.63 -3.54
C VAL A 48 -0.76 7.52 -4.31
N ASN A 49 -1.69 7.91 -5.18
CA ASN A 49 -2.05 7.09 -6.34
C ASN A 49 -0.86 7.12 -7.31
N HIS A 50 -0.39 5.96 -7.75
CA HIS A 50 0.79 5.87 -8.62
C HIS A 50 0.49 6.21 -10.10
N ASN A 51 -0.74 6.61 -10.42
CA ASN A 51 -1.02 7.47 -11.56
C ASN A 51 -0.63 8.92 -11.21
N LEU A 52 0.59 9.33 -11.59
CA LEU A 52 1.16 10.62 -11.17
C LEU A 52 0.47 11.85 -11.79
N ILE A 53 -0.44 11.67 -12.74
CA ILE A 53 -1.28 12.75 -13.26
C ILE A 53 -2.41 13.09 -12.28
N GLU A 54 -2.78 12.15 -11.40
CA GLU A 54 -3.84 12.27 -10.41
C GLU A 54 -3.33 12.62 -9.00
N ALA A 55 -2.00 12.75 -8.81
CA ALA A 55 -1.34 12.90 -7.52
C ALA A 55 -1.16 14.36 -7.06
#